data_AF-A0A418FEU4-F1
#
_entry.id   AF-A0A418FEU4-F1
#
_cell.length_a   1.000
_cell.length_b   1.000
_cell.length_c   1.000
_cell.angle_alpha   90.00
_cell.angle_beta   90.00
_cell.angle_gamma   90.00
#
_symmetry.space_group_name_H-M   'P 1'
#
loop_
_entity.id
_entity.type
_entity.pdbx_description
1 polymer ?
#
loop_
_entity_poly.entity_id
_entity_poly.type
_entity_poly.pdbx_seq_one_letter_code
_entity_poly.pdbx_strand_id
1 'polypeptide(L)'
;MTMIAKSALAALVVAMTSSVEAAKLKNVVYYMEWAIYGRKFGIFDLDWDKITHINYAFGKPSPDGTVGIIDAHASVKKRFSGRGDSWNDQGNNLYGNFGQGFKQKQKARGTKFGLSIGGWTLSDKFSSIAST
;
A
#
# COMPACT_ATOMS: atom_id res chain seq x y z
N MET A 1 43.11 7.17 32.02
CA MET A 1 41.73 7.69 31.94
C MET A 1 41.63 8.50 30.66
N THR A 2 41.27 7.85 29.55
CA THR A 2 41.37 8.43 28.20
C THR A 2 40.17 9.33 27.96
N MET A 3 40.39 10.64 28.01
CA MET A 3 39.35 11.64 27.72
C MET A 3 39.09 11.64 26.21
N ILE A 4 37.86 11.30 25.82
CA ILE A 4 37.41 11.45 24.43
C ILE A 4 37.41 12.95 24.11
N ALA A 5 38.07 13.33 23.02
CA ALA A 5 38.10 14.72 22.57
C ALA A 5 36.68 15.22 22.26
N LYS A 6 36.36 16.47 22.64
CA LYS A 6 35.04 17.09 22.36
C LYS A 6 34.65 17.04 20.88
N SER A 7 35.64 17.04 19.97
CA SER A 7 35.44 16.87 18.53
C SER A 7 34.96 15.48 18.14
N ALA A 8 35.47 14.42 18.79
CA ALA A 8 35.01 13.06 18.57
C ALA A 8 33.58 12.84 19.09
N LEU A 9 33.23 13.49 20.21
CA LEU A 9 31.86 13.47 20.73
C LEU A 9 30.89 14.21 19.80
N ALA A 10 31.28 15.38 19.26
CA ALA A 10 30.46 16.12 18.30
C ALA A 10 30.24 15.34 16.99
N ALA A 11 31.29 14.71 16.46
CA ALA A 11 31.19 13.87 15.27
C ALA A 11 30.27 12.64 15.49
N LEU A 12 30.35 12.01 16.66
CA LEU A 12 29.47 10.91 17.03
C LEU A 12 28.01 11.36 17.15
N VAL A 13 27.75 12.52 17.76
CA VAL A 13 26.41 13.10 17.88
C VAL A 13 25.84 13.44 16.49
N VAL A 14 26.62 14.05 15.61
CA VAL A 14 26.20 14.36 14.23
C VAL A 14 25.91 13.08 13.43
N ALA A 15 26.77 12.06 13.54
CA ALA A 15 26.56 10.77 12.89
C ALA A 15 25.29 10.06 13.40
N MET A 16 25.04 10.06 14.72
CA MET A 16 23.82 9.49 15.29
C MET A 16 22.55 10.28 14.93
N THR A 17 22.63 11.59 14.79
CA THR A 17 21.49 12.41 14.36
C THR A 17 21.12 12.10 12.90
N SER A 18 22.13 11.90 12.04
CA SER A 18 21.92 11.54 10.63
C SER A 18 21.32 10.15 10.43
N SER A 19 21.62 9.19 11.30
CA SER A 19 21.04 7.84 11.24
C SER A 19 19.61 7.79 11.81
N VAL A 20 19.27 8.66 12.76
CA VAL A 20 17.88 8.83 13.22
C VAL A 20 17.02 9.52 12.16
N GLU A 21 17.55 10.54 11.45
CA GLU A 21 16.87 11.17 10.31
C GLU A 21 16.69 10.19 9.13
N ALA A 22 17.65 9.28 8.92
CA ALA A 22 17.55 8.23 7.90
C ALA A 22 16.47 7.18 8.22
N ALA A 23 16.14 6.97 9.49
CA ALA A 23 15.11 6.02 9.94
C ALA A 23 13.74 6.71 10.11
N LYS A 24 13.22 7.33 9.04
CA LYS A 24 11.85 7.88 9.04
C LYS A 24 10.84 6.76 9.34
N LEU A 25 10.09 6.91 10.45
CA LEU A 25 9.09 5.94 10.88
C LEU A 25 8.08 5.66 9.76
N LYS A 26 7.67 4.40 9.61
CA LYS A 26 6.70 3.99 8.60
C LYS A 26 5.33 3.74 9.23
N ASN A 27 4.32 4.45 8.75
CA ASN A 27 2.91 4.12 9.01
C ASN A 27 2.38 3.24 7.87
N VAL A 28 2.25 1.94 8.15
CA VAL A 28 1.83 0.93 7.18
C VAL A 28 0.43 0.46 7.53
N VAL A 29 -0.51 0.59 6.59
CA VAL A 29 -1.91 0.18 6.79
C VAL A 29 -2.31 -0.87 5.76
N TYR A 30 -3.25 -1.74 6.14
CA TYR A 30 -3.91 -2.66 5.23
C TYR A 30 -5.27 -2.11 4.82
N TYR A 31 -5.52 -2.06 3.51
CA TYR A 31 -6.84 -1.72 2.97
C TYR A 31 -7.49 -2.96 2.38
N MET A 32 -8.66 -3.32 2.90
CA MET A 32 -9.41 -4.51 2.50
C MET A 32 -10.20 -4.23 1.22
N GLU A 33 -10.03 -5.06 0.19
CA GLU A 33 -10.74 -4.95 -1.10
C GLU A 33 -12.26 -4.78 -0.93
N TRP A 34 -12.84 -5.55 -0.01
CA TRP A 34 -14.29 -5.60 0.24
C TRP A 34 -14.80 -4.50 1.21
N ALA A 35 -13.95 -3.56 1.63
CA ALA A 35 -14.35 -2.45 2.51
C ALA A 35 -15.43 -1.54 1.88
N ILE A 36 -15.48 -1.49 0.55
CA ILE A 36 -16.43 -0.66 -0.20
C ILE A 36 -17.91 -1.10 -0.08
N TYR A 37 -18.16 -2.31 0.42
CA TYR A 37 -19.49 -2.90 0.50
C TYR A 37 -20.18 -2.57 1.83
N GLY A 38 -20.42 -3.57 2.69
CA GLY A 38 -21.14 -3.38 3.95
C GLY A 38 -20.47 -2.40 4.92
N ARG A 39 -19.14 -2.24 4.82
CA ARG A 39 -18.37 -1.27 5.63
C ARG A 39 -18.49 0.16 5.11
N LYS A 40 -18.92 0.33 3.86
CA LYS A 40 -19.07 1.64 3.19
C LYS A 40 -17.83 2.53 3.32
N PHE A 41 -16.65 1.92 3.27
CA PHE A 41 -15.37 2.61 3.45
C PHE A 41 -14.53 2.45 2.19
N GLY A 42 -14.27 3.56 1.50
CA GLY A 42 -13.50 3.61 0.28
C GLY A 42 -12.04 3.94 0.53
N ILE A 43 -11.19 3.62 -0.44
CA ILE A 43 -9.74 3.90 -0.35
C ILE A 43 -9.42 5.39 -0.28
N PHE A 44 -10.36 6.22 -0.76
CA PHE A 44 -10.32 7.67 -0.68
C PHE A 44 -10.67 8.22 0.71
N ASP A 45 -11.21 7.39 1.62
CA ASP A 45 -11.54 7.80 3.00
C ASP A 45 -10.35 7.61 3.96
N LEU A 46 -9.27 6.98 3.51
CA LEU A 46 -8.01 6.92 4.25
C LEU A 46 -7.39 8.32 4.43
N ASP A 47 -6.70 8.54 5.56
CA ASP A 47 -5.89 9.75 5.78
C ASP A 47 -4.51 9.59 5.10
N TRP A 48 -4.46 9.84 3.80
CA TRP A 48 -3.28 9.62 2.96
C TRP A 48 -2.06 10.45 3.39
N ASP A 49 -2.26 11.58 4.07
CA ASP A 49 -1.16 12.45 4.52
C ASP A 49 -0.36 11.84 5.68
N LYS A 50 -0.99 10.97 6.47
CA LYS A 50 -0.34 10.28 7.61
C LYS A 50 0.20 8.90 7.24
N ILE A 51 -0.22 8.34 6.10
CA ILE A 51 0.09 6.96 5.73
C ILE A 51 1.30 6.93 4.80
N THR A 52 2.34 6.18 5.18
CA THR A 52 3.53 6.03 4.34
C THR A 52 3.41 4.83 3.41
N HIS A 53 2.70 3.76 3.79
CA HIS A 53 2.48 2.58 2.96
C HIS A 53 1.05 2.05 3.10
N ILE A 54 0.43 1.72 1.96
CA ILE A 54 -0.84 0.99 1.89
C ILE A 54 -0.56 -0.37 1.29
N ASN A 55 -0.96 -1.42 2.01
CA ASN A 55 -1.01 -2.78 1.53
C ASN A 55 -2.45 -3.11 1.14
N TYR A 56 -2.73 -3.20 -0.16
CA TYR A 56 -4.02 -3.62 -0.68
C TYR A 56 -4.20 -5.12 -0.46
N ALA A 57 -5.25 -5.50 0.25
CA ALA A 57 -5.52 -6.85 0.71
C ALA A 57 -6.75 -7.42 -0.02
N PHE A 58 -6.65 -8.49 -0.81
CA PHE A 58 -5.46 -9.29 -1.11
C PHE A 58 -5.37 -9.64 -2.60
N GLY A 59 -4.16 -9.98 -3.06
CA GLY A 59 -3.93 -10.71 -4.30
C GLY A 59 -4.02 -12.21 -4.03
N LYS A 60 -4.67 -12.96 -4.94
CA LYS A 60 -4.84 -14.41 -4.83
C LYS A 60 -3.74 -15.13 -5.60
N PRO A 61 -2.86 -15.90 -4.93
CA PRO A 61 -1.90 -16.74 -5.63
C PRO A 61 -2.60 -17.94 -6.30
N SER A 62 -2.12 -18.30 -7.47
CA SER A 62 -2.48 -19.51 -8.21
C SER A 62 -1.40 -20.58 -8.05
N PRO A 63 -1.70 -21.87 -8.26
CA PRO A 63 -0.71 -22.96 -8.14
C PRO A 63 0.53 -22.79 -9.04
N ASP A 64 0.38 -22.09 -10.16
CA ASP A 64 1.46 -21.81 -11.12
C ASP A 64 2.33 -20.58 -10.73
N GLY A 65 2.08 -19.98 -9.56
CA GLY A 65 2.79 -18.79 -9.08
C GLY A 65 2.25 -17.47 -9.62
N THR A 66 1.24 -17.47 -10.49
CA THR A 66 0.58 -16.22 -10.92
C THR A 66 -0.26 -15.63 -9.80
N VAL A 67 -0.53 -14.32 -9.87
CA VAL A 67 -1.32 -13.59 -8.86
C VAL A 67 -2.50 -12.91 -9.53
N GLY A 68 -3.71 -13.25 -9.08
CA GLY A 68 -4.97 -12.68 -9.55
C GLY A 68 -5.61 -11.69 -8.57
N ILE A 69 -6.56 -10.92 -9.09
CA ILE A 69 -7.50 -10.12 -8.30
C ILE A 69 -8.64 -11.03 -7.83
N ILE A 70 -9.12 -10.86 -6.60
CA ILE A 70 -10.22 -11.66 -6.05
C ILE A 70 -11.56 -11.11 -6.55
N ASP A 71 -11.82 -9.82 -6.36
CA ASP A 71 -13.03 -9.13 -6.82
C ASP A 71 -12.71 -8.01 -7.80
N ALA A 72 -12.84 -8.33 -9.10
CA ALA A 72 -12.63 -7.36 -10.17
C ALA A 72 -13.61 -6.18 -10.11
N HIS A 73 -14.83 -6.35 -9.57
CA HIS A 73 -15.76 -5.25 -9.41
C HIS A 73 -15.20 -4.21 -8.46
N ALA A 74 -14.83 -4.62 -7.24
CA ALA A 74 -14.25 -3.73 -6.24
C ALA A 74 -12.92 -3.14 -6.71
N SER A 75 -12.03 -3.96 -7.27
CA SER A 75 -10.65 -3.57 -7.57
C SER A 75 -10.52 -2.62 -8.75
N VAL A 76 -11.19 -2.91 -9.88
CA VAL A 76 -10.90 -2.21 -11.15
C VAL A 76 -12.13 -1.73 -11.94
N LYS A 77 -13.36 -2.17 -11.62
CA LYS A 77 -14.54 -1.86 -12.44
C LYS A 77 -15.54 -0.89 -11.79
N LYS A 78 -15.66 -0.87 -10.46
CA LYS A 78 -16.67 -0.07 -9.78
C LYS A 78 -16.40 1.42 -9.99
N ARG A 79 -17.35 2.11 -10.61
CA ARG A 79 -17.33 3.57 -10.74
C ARG A 79 -17.84 4.22 -9.45
N PHE A 80 -17.11 5.20 -8.98
CA PHE A 80 -17.50 6.09 -7.90
C PHE A 80 -17.82 7.47 -8.49
N SER A 81 -19.04 7.66 -9.00
CA SER A 81 -19.42 8.92 -9.68
C SER A 81 -19.27 10.16 -8.79
N GLY A 82 -19.59 10.05 -7.50
CA GLY A 82 -19.34 11.12 -6.52
C GLY A 82 -17.85 11.37 -6.19
N ARG A 83 -16.94 10.61 -6.79
CA ARG A 83 -15.48 10.74 -6.69
C ARG A 83 -14.83 10.89 -8.08
N GLY A 84 -15.58 11.45 -9.03
CA GLY A 84 -15.08 11.86 -10.34
C GLY A 84 -14.84 10.72 -11.34
N ASP A 85 -15.52 9.57 -11.20
CA ASP A 85 -15.62 8.58 -12.28
C ASP A 85 -16.84 8.87 -13.15
N SER A 86 -16.75 8.70 -14.47
CA SER A 86 -17.88 8.89 -15.38
C SER A 86 -18.31 7.58 -16.03
N TRP A 87 -19.61 7.47 -16.31
CA TRP A 87 -20.15 6.38 -17.13
C TRP A 87 -19.90 6.59 -18.62
N ASN A 88 -19.57 7.82 -19.02
CA ASN A 88 -19.33 8.22 -20.41
C ASN A 88 -17.84 8.19 -20.79
N ASP A 89 -16.96 7.81 -19.87
CA ASP A 89 -15.53 7.65 -20.13
C ASP A 89 -15.30 6.60 -21.23
N GLN A 90 -14.57 6.98 -22.28
CA GLN A 90 -14.29 6.13 -23.44
C GLN A 90 -12.96 5.37 -23.28
N GLY A 91 -12.88 4.17 -23.86
CA GLY A 91 -11.65 3.35 -23.85
C GLY A 91 -11.50 2.46 -22.61
N ASN A 92 -10.28 1.94 -22.42
CA ASN A 92 -9.95 0.99 -21.34
C ASN A 92 -9.50 1.74 -20.08
N ASN A 93 -10.48 2.13 -19.25
CA ASN A 93 -10.26 2.94 -18.06
C ASN A 93 -10.14 2.09 -16.79
N LEU A 94 -9.30 2.55 -15.86
CA LEU A 94 -9.14 1.96 -14.54
C LEU A 94 -10.06 2.64 -13.53
N TYR A 95 -11.00 1.88 -12.96
CA TYR A 95 -11.88 2.32 -11.88
C TYR A 95 -11.61 1.53 -10.60
N GLY A 96 -12.62 1.40 -9.74
CA GLY A 96 -12.54 0.64 -8.50
C GLY A 96 -11.54 1.23 -7.52
N ASN A 97 -11.13 0.41 -6.56
CA ASN A 97 -10.14 0.78 -5.57
C ASN A 97 -8.80 1.18 -6.20
N PHE A 98 -8.37 0.56 -7.30
CA PHE A 98 -7.11 0.91 -7.95
C PHE A 98 -7.17 2.25 -8.67
N GLY A 99 -8.27 2.56 -9.37
CA GLY A 99 -8.46 3.86 -10.00
C GLY A 99 -8.53 4.99 -8.99
N GLN A 100 -9.27 4.79 -7.89
CA GLN A 100 -9.35 5.76 -6.81
C GLN A 100 -8.02 5.89 -6.05
N GLY A 101 -7.32 4.77 -5.82
CA GLY A 101 -5.98 4.77 -5.23
C GLY A 101 -4.96 5.53 -6.09
N PHE A 102 -5.02 5.38 -7.41
CA PHE A 102 -4.20 6.14 -8.36
C PHE A 102 -4.44 7.66 -8.23
N LYS A 103 -5.71 8.09 -8.21
CA LYS A 103 -6.09 9.50 -8.01
C LYS A 103 -5.57 10.04 -6.68
N GLN A 104 -5.63 9.26 -5.61
CA GLN A 104 -5.12 9.67 -4.30
C GLN A 104 -3.58 9.74 -4.26
N LYS A 105 -2.90 8.79 -4.88
CA LYS A 105 -1.43 8.84 -5.03
C LYS A 105 -0.94 10.06 -5.80
N GLN A 106 -1.71 10.56 -6.78
CA GLN A 106 -1.34 11.78 -7.48
C GLN A 106 -1.22 12.98 -6.53
N LYS A 107 -2.02 13.01 -5.46
CA LYS A 107 -2.00 14.03 -4.40
C LYS A 107 -0.97 13.70 -3.30
N ALA A 108 -0.97 12.45 -2.81
CA ALA A 108 -0.09 11.97 -1.75
C ALA A 108 1.11 11.19 -2.31
N ARG A 109 2.07 11.89 -2.93
CA ARG A 109 3.19 11.26 -3.66
C ARG A 109 4.19 10.53 -2.76
N GLY A 110 4.19 10.82 -1.45
CA GLY A 110 5.02 10.13 -0.45
C GLY A 110 4.54 8.71 -0.14
N THR A 111 3.25 8.42 -0.32
CA THR A 111 2.64 7.13 0.05
C THR A 111 3.01 6.05 -0.97
N LYS A 112 3.51 4.93 -0.47
CA LYS A 112 3.75 3.71 -1.26
C LYS A 112 2.49 2.85 -1.27
N PHE A 113 2.27 2.15 -2.37
CA PHE A 113 1.08 1.31 -2.56
C PHE A 113 1.56 -0.04 -3.05
N GLY A 114 1.27 -1.08 -2.28
CA GLY A 114 1.66 -2.46 -2.55
C GLY A 114 0.46 -3.38 -2.54
N LEU A 115 0.61 -4.54 -3.18
CA LEU A 115 -0.35 -5.64 -3.13
C LEU A 115 0.11 -6.65 -2.09
N SER A 116 -0.73 -6.94 -1.10
CA SER A 116 -0.50 -8.06 -0.19
C SER A 116 -1.06 -9.34 -0.81
N ILE A 117 -0.25 -10.38 -0.92
CA ILE A 117 -0.63 -11.64 -1.57
C ILE A 117 -0.91 -12.68 -0.49
N GLY A 118 -2.02 -13.40 -0.62
CA GLY A 118 -2.41 -14.45 0.33
C GLY A 118 -3.28 -13.93 1.49
N GLY A 119 -2.76 -14.03 2.71
CA GLY A 119 -3.54 -13.88 3.95
C GLY A 119 -4.15 -15.21 4.41
N TRP A 120 -4.83 -15.21 5.56
CA TRP A 120 -5.32 -16.44 6.20
C TRP A 120 -6.02 -17.42 5.25
N THR A 121 -6.98 -16.93 4.44
CA THR A 121 -7.79 -17.76 3.55
C THR A 121 -7.11 -18.14 2.23
N LEU A 122 -6.10 -17.39 1.78
CA LEU A 122 -5.53 -17.53 0.43
C LEU A 122 -4.06 -17.97 0.45
N SER A 123 -3.61 -18.58 1.55
CA SER A 123 -2.22 -19.03 1.72
C SER A 123 -2.00 -20.51 1.36
N ASP A 124 -3.05 -21.21 0.91
CA ASP A 124 -3.03 -22.65 0.62
C ASP A 124 -2.13 -23.04 -0.56
N LYS A 125 -1.77 -22.09 -1.44
CA LYS A 125 -0.91 -22.35 -2.61
C LYS A 125 0.59 -22.11 -2.37
N PHE A 126 0.98 -21.44 -1.28
CA PHE A 126 2.39 -21.07 -1.08
C PHE A 126 3.34 -22.27 -1.01
N SER A 127 2.92 -23.38 -0.37
CA SER A 127 3.77 -24.57 -0.26
C SER A 127 4.10 -25.18 -1.63
N SER A 128 3.13 -25.20 -2.57
CA SER A 128 3.34 -25.72 -3.92
C SER A 128 4.14 -24.75 -4.79
N ILE A 129 3.95 -23.45 -4.61
CA ILE A 129 4.70 -22.42 -5.34
C ILE A 129 6.19 -22.45 -4.94
N ALA A 130 6.48 -22.74 -3.67
CA ALA A 130 7.83 -22.73 -3.12
C ALA A 130 8.54 -24.10 -3.19
N SER A 131 7.87 -25.17 -3.63
CA SER A 131 8.50 -26.49 -3.73
C SER A 131 9.40 -26.56 -4.97
N THR A 132 10.69 -26.71 -4.72
CA THR A 132 11.75 -26.93 -5.73
C THR A 132 11.85 -28.38 -6.16
#